data_AF-A0A847C9A7-F1
#
_entry.id   AF-A0A847C9A7-F1
#
_cell.length_a   1.000
_cell.length_b   1.000
_cell.length_c   1.000
_cell.angle_alpha   90.00
_cell.angle_beta   90.00
_cell.angle_gamma   90.00
#
_symmetry.space_group_name_H-M   'P 1'
#
loop_
_entity.id
_entity.type
_entity.pdbx_description
1 polymer ?
#
loop_
_entity_poly.entity_id
_entity_poly.type
_entity_poly.pdbx_seq_one_letter_code
_entity_poly.pdbx_strand_id
1 'polypeptide(L)'
;MDFFISLLAILAISMFLCVRFKLNSAVTPFVTIAALTLFTCYLGVLNLLYVAACAVFAFAVFSLIYVFYIKRKELSESLKAFLTPGIIFFTAACIFFFFALKAQNAAFRVWDEFSFWGTAAKNVFEHRQLYTLFESSMINISYPPVLPVFSLFMQFFGTAFAEYKVYVAYAVLEMAVMPIFFARIDWKKPVSIAVTSFFSLACIYVFWWSFDGMISYCTSYADFILAYVFAAPLLIYFSDETRGVPKFLAVIAGLMLLPLTKDVGFAFGLIAATIIAADMVLFRRYPTDTLFKKKSKLLLLIYPFLLFVADIVSYLIWTLHFNAATNIPRVEVFYEYSALEIFTGKDPYFIEILSKMIAEIPARQLFTAGTMLEMIILFTLLPIIISFFTKSKKSILRVSVTSILMLCGFALYYVFMAYLYTAIFYHTADVDLISFNRYITSYALGW
;
A
#
# COMPACT_ATOMS: atom_id res chain seq x y z
N MET A 1 -14.64 21.58 2.44
CA MET A 1 -13.66 22.26 3.33
C MET A 1 -12.85 21.21 4.07
N ASP A 2 -13.53 20.23 4.67
CA ASP A 2 -13.02 18.92 5.07
C ASP A 2 -11.79 18.39 4.31
N PHE A 3 -11.82 18.23 2.98
CA PHE A 3 -10.67 17.72 2.22
C PHE A 3 -9.37 18.52 2.48
N PHE A 4 -9.46 19.85 2.46
CA PHE A 4 -8.29 20.71 2.67
C PHE A 4 -7.80 20.65 4.12
N ILE A 5 -8.72 20.47 5.08
CA ILE A 5 -8.34 20.27 6.50
C ILE A 5 -7.56 18.95 6.64
N SER A 6 -8.05 17.85 6.03
CA SER A 6 -7.37 16.55 6.07
C SER A 6 -6.03 16.56 5.34
N LEU A 7 -5.94 17.24 4.19
CA LEU A 7 -4.66 17.42 3.48
C LEU A 7 -3.66 18.24 4.29
N LEU A 8 -4.10 19.34 4.92
CA LEU A 8 -3.25 20.14 5.82
C LEU A 8 -2.79 19.32 7.03
N ALA A 9 -3.65 18.45 7.58
CA ALA A 9 -3.28 17.56 8.67
C ALA A 9 -2.19 16.56 8.24
N ILE A 10 -2.31 15.96 7.05
CA ILE A 10 -1.28 15.10 6.47
C ILE A 10 0.04 15.86 6.33
N LEU A 11 0.02 17.07 5.77
CA LEU A 11 1.23 17.88 5.56
C LEU A 11 1.86 18.32 6.88
N ALA A 12 1.06 18.68 7.89
CA ALA A 12 1.53 19.05 9.22
C ALA A 12 2.29 17.91 9.90
N ILE A 13 1.69 16.71 9.92
CA ILE A 13 2.31 15.52 10.52
C ILE A 13 3.54 15.11 9.70
N SER A 14 3.47 15.17 8.36
CA SER A 14 4.61 14.87 7.47
C SER A 14 5.81 15.78 7.76
N MET A 15 5.55 17.08 7.92
CA MET A 15 6.58 18.06 8.29
C MET A 15 7.15 17.78 9.67
N PHE A 16 6.30 17.44 10.65
CA PHE A 16 6.76 17.02 11.98
C PHE A 16 7.68 15.80 11.89
N LEU A 17 7.31 14.78 11.13
CA LEU A 17 8.12 13.57 10.93
C LEU A 17 9.48 13.91 10.30
N CYS A 18 9.49 14.77 9.29
CA CYS A 18 10.72 15.24 8.65
C CYS A 18 11.62 16.02 9.63
N VAL A 19 11.06 16.97 10.38
CA VAL A 19 11.83 17.86 11.27
C VAL A 19 12.33 17.13 12.52
N ARG A 20 11.45 16.36 13.19
CA ARG A 20 11.72 15.70 14.47
C ARG A 20 12.54 14.43 14.32
N PHE A 21 12.25 13.62 13.31
CA PHE A 21 12.86 12.30 13.12
C PHE A 21 13.86 12.27 11.96
N LYS A 22 14.06 13.39 11.25
CA LYS A 22 14.97 13.50 10.10
C LYS A 22 14.64 12.47 9.01
N LEU A 23 13.37 12.08 8.93
CA LEU A 23 12.87 11.29 7.81
C LEU A 23 12.94 12.13 6.53
N ASN A 24 13.29 11.49 5.43
CA ASN A 24 13.29 12.11 4.12
C ASN A 24 11.89 12.67 3.82
N SER A 25 11.78 13.96 3.47
CA SER A 25 10.48 14.59 3.22
C SER A 25 9.68 13.84 2.16
N ALA A 26 10.34 13.28 1.15
CA ALA A 26 9.74 12.44 0.11
C ALA A 26 8.98 11.21 0.64
N VAL A 27 9.36 10.64 1.79
CA VAL A 27 8.65 9.47 2.35
C VAL A 27 7.55 9.85 3.33
N THR A 28 7.60 11.05 3.89
CA THR A 28 6.73 11.45 5.01
C THR A 28 5.23 11.48 4.71
N PRO A 29 4.74 11.79 3.48
CA PRO A 29 3.31 11.71 3.18
C PRO A 29 2.74 10.31 3.37
N PHE A 30 3.35 9.29 2.77
CA PHE A 30 2.89 7.91 2.92
C PHE A 30 2.99 7.44 4.37
N VAL A 31 4.11 7.72 5.05
CA VAL A 31 4.31 7.33 6.45
C VAL A 31 3.25 7.95 7.36
N THR A 32 2.88 9.21 7.09
CA THR A 32 1.80 9.89 7.82
C THR A 32 0.46 9.17 7.62
N ILE A 33 0.09 8.89 6.37
CA ILE A 33 -1.17 8.19 6.06
C ILE A 33 -1.19 6.79 6.65
N ALA A 34 -0.10 6.04 6.53
CA ALA A 34 0.02 4.71 7.11
C ALA A 34 -0.15 4.78 8.64
N ALA A 35 0.61 5.65 9.32
CA ALA A 35 0.56 5.76 10.78
C ALA A 35 -0.81 6.20 11.30
N LEU A 36 -1.42 7.24 10.70
CA LEU A 36 -2.73 7.72 11.16
C LEU A 36 -3.83 6.67 10.90
N THR A 37 -3.76 5.97 9.77
CA THR A 37 -4.79 4.99 9.40
C THR A 37 -4.67 3.75 10.27
N LEU A 38 -3.45 3.23 10.49
CA LEU A 38 -3.22 2.13 11.41
C LEU A 38 -3.68 2.45 12.83
N PHE A 39 -3.30 3.63 13.34
CA PHE A 39 -3.76 4.10 14.66
C PHE A 39 -5.28 4.13 14.75
N THR A 40 -5.94 4.68 13.72
CA THR A 40 -7.40 4.80 13.68
C THR A 40 -8.07 3.44 13.54
N CYS A 41 -7.55 2.52 12.72
CA CYS A 41 -8.05 1.14 12.60
C CYS A 41 -7.94 0.37 13.92
N TYR A 42 -6.79 0.42 14.60
CA TYR A 42 -6.59 -0.31 15.86
C TYR A 42 -7.47 0.22 17.00
N LEU A 43 -7.69 1.52 17.07
CA LEU A 43 -8.65 2.10 18.02
C LEU A 43 -10.09 1.80 17.58
N GLY A 44 -10.35 1.73 16.27
CA GLY A 44 -11.63 1.32 15.70
C GLY A 44 -12.03 -0.11 16.09
N VAL A 45 -11.07 -1.03 16.15
CA VAL A 45 -11.24 -2.41 16.68
C VAL A 45 -11.78 -2.37 18.12
N LEU A 46 -11.38 -1.37 18.90
CA LEU A 46 -11.84 -1.15 20.27
C LEU A 46 -13.12 -0.28 20.35
N ASN A 47 -13.81 -0.05 19.24
CA ASN A 47 -14.96 0.85 19.12
C ASN A 47 -14.65 2.32 19.50
N LEU A 48 -13.41 2.77 19.30
CA LEU A 48 -12.94 4.13 19.57
C LEU A 48 -12.60 4.89 18.28
N LEU A 49 -13.24 4.55 17.16
CA LEU A 49 -12.90 5.08 15.84
C LEU A 49 -13.04 6.62 15.77
N TYR A 50 -14.16 7.17 16.24
CA TYR A 50 -14.39 8.62 16.30
C TYR A 50 -13.33 9.34 17.15
N VAL A 51 -13.04 8.79 18.33
CA VAL A 51 -12.04 9.34 19.26
C VAL A 51 -10.65 9.35 18.61
N ALA A 52 -10.29 8.27 17.93
CA ALA A 52 -9.02 8.18 17.22
C ALA A 52 -8.91 9.20 16.07
N ALA A 53 -9.97 9.36 15.28
CA ALA A 53 -10.01 10.38 14.23
C ALA A 53 -9.82 11.80 14.80
N CYS A 54 -10.52 12.14 15.89
CA CYS A 54 -10.31 13.40 16.62
C CYS A 54 -8.86 13.56 17.11
N ALA A 55 -8.27 12.50 17.66
CA ALA A 55 -6.89 12.51 18.15
C ALA A 55 -5.87 12.75 17.03
N VAL A 56 -6.10 12.22 15.82
CA VAL A 56 -5.24 12.50 14.66
C VAL A 56 -5.25 14.00 14.31
N PHE A 57 -6.42 14.64 14.28
CA PHE A 57 -6.49 16.09 14.02
C PHE A 57 -5.88 16.92 15.14
N ALA A 58 -6.07 16.53 16.41
CA ALA A 58 -5.39 17.17 17.54
C ALA A 58 -3.86 17.03 17.42
N PHE A 59 -3.36 15.86 17.01
CA PHE A 59 -1.94 15.63 16.77
C PHE A 59 -1.39 16.44 15.58
N ALA A 60 -2.19 16.68 14.54
CA ALA A 60 -1.82 17.59 13.46
C ALA A 60 -1.64 19.04 13.94
N VAL A 61 -2.53 19.52 14.82
CA VAL A 61 -2.36 20.84 15.46
C VAL A 61 -1.10 20.88 16.32
N PHE A 62 -0.86 19.85 17.13
CA PHE A 62 0.38 19.72 17.90
C PHE A 62 1.62 19.73 16.99
N SER A 63 1.57 19.06 15.85
CA SER A 63 2.65 19.01 14.87
C SER A 63 3.00 20.40 14.33
N LEU A 64 1.98 21.22 14.03
CA LEU A 64 2.18 22.62 13.65
C LEU A 64 2.81 23.44 14.78
N ILE A 65 2.30 23.31 16.02
CA ILE A 65 2.86 24.00 17.19
C ILE A 65 4.33 23.62 17.38
N TYR A 66 4.67 22.34 17.26
CA TYR A 66 6.05 21.87 17.39
C TYR A 66 6.96 22.54 16.36
N VAL A 67 6.57 22.57 15.08
CA VAL A 67 7.43 23.14 14.04
C VAL A 67 7.51 24.67 14.12
N PHE A 68 6.37 25.36 14.24
CA PHE A 68 6.32 26.82 14.17
C PHE A 68 6.66 27.54 15.48
N TYR A 69 6.39 26.92 16.64
CA TYR A 69 6.65 27.54 17.94
C TYR A 69 7.92 26.99 18.60
N ILE A 70 8.06 25.66 18.69
CA ILE A 70 9.20 25.02 19.38
C ILE A 70 10.45 25.09 18.51
N LYS A 71 10.34 24.80 17.21
CA LYS A 71 11.44 24.87 16.24
C LYS A 71 11.55 26.21 15.51
N ARG A 72 10.98 27.28 16.05
CA ARG A 72 10.96 28.63 15.45
C ARG A 72 12.33 29.17 15.03
N LYS A 73 13.39 28.86 15.78
CA LYS A 73 14.77 29.31 15.48
C LYS A 73 15.35 28.62 14.23
N GLU A 74 14.90 27.40 13.94
CA GLU A 74 15.32 26.57 12.81
C GLU A 74 14.23 26.53 11.71
N LEU A 75 13.23 27.42 11.76
CA LEU A 75 12.02 27.32 10.93
C LEU A 75 12.34 27.41 9.44
N SER A 76 13.20 28.35 9.04
CA SER A 76 13.58 28.50 7.62
C SER A 76 14.25 27.23 7.07
N GLU A 77 15.15 26.63 7.84
CA GLU A 77 15.82 25.38 7.47
C GLU A 77 14.85 24.20 7.45
N SER A 78 13.96 24.13 8.44
CA SER A 78 12.91 23.11 8.54
C SER A 78 11.98 23.14 7.34
N LEU A 79 11.53 24.34 6.93
CA LEU A 79 10.70 24.53 5.76
C LEU A 79 11.44 24.18 4.47
N LYS A 80 12.71 24.56 4.32
CA LYS A 80 13.53 24.18 3.16
C LYS A 80 13.76 22.67 3.06
N ALA A 81 13.94 21.99 4.19
CA ALA A 81 14.09 20.54 4.23
C ALA A 81 12.80 19.80 3.89
N PHE A 82 11.65 20.36 4.28
CA PHE A 82 10.34 19.76 4.00
C PHE A 82 9.84 20.07 2.59
N LEU A 83 9.89 21.33 2.14
CA LEU A 83 9.38 21.79 0.85
C LEU A 83 10.31 21.38 -0.30
N THR A 84 10.31 20.09 -0.61
CA THR A 84 11.04 19.47 -1.71
C THR A 84 10.15 19.28 -2.95
N PRO A 85 10.73 19.01 -4.13
CA PRO A 85 9.95 18.72 -5.33
C PRO A 85 8.89 17.62 -5.12
N GLY A 86 9.22 16.57 -4.36
CA GLY A 86 8.28 15.49 -4.04
C GLY A 86 7.06 15.94 -3.23
N ILE A 87 7.24 16.81 -2.22
CA ILE A 87 6.13 17.36 -1.44
C ILE A 87 5.25 18.29 -2.28
N ILE A 88 5.85 19.09 -3.16
CA ILE A 88 5.09 19.95 -4.07
C ILE A 88 4.32 19.10 -5.09
N PHE A 89 4.93 18.07 -5.66
CA PHE A 89 4.26 17.11 -6.55
C PHE A 89 3.06 16.46 -5.85
N PHE A 90 3.25 15.91 -4.65
CA PHE A 90 2.19 15.30 -3.84
C PHE A 90 1.00 16.25 -3.66
N THR A 91 1.29 17.45 -3.18
CA THR A 91 0.27 18.44 -2.83
C THR A 91 -0.50 18.88 -4.07
N ALA A 92 0.21 19.16 -5.17
CA ALA A 92 -0.40 19.53 -6.44
C ALA A 92 -1.27 18.41 -7.01
N ALA A 93 -0.78 17.16 -6.99
CA ALA A 93 -1.54 16.00 -7.46
C ALA A 93 -2.82 15.76 -6.64
N CYS A 94 -2.75 15.85 -5.30
CA CYS A 94 -3.91 15.73 -4.44
C CYS A 94 -4.97 16.80 -4.75
N ILE A 95 -4.55 18.05 -4.93
CA ILE A 95 -5.45 19.16 -5.28
C ILE A 95 -6.06 18.94 -6.66
N PHE A 96 -5.25 18.49 -7.64
CA PHE A 96 -5.74 18.17 -8.98
C PHE A 96 -6.82 17.09 -8.94
N PHE A 97 -6.57 15.94 -8.30
CA PHE A 97 -7.55 14.86 -8.22
C PHE A 97 -8.82 15.27 -7.47
N PHE A 98 -8.71 16.08 -6.42
CA PHE A 98 -9.87 16.64 -5.73
C PHE A 98 -10.77 17.43 -6.69
N PHE A 99 -10.20 18.37 -7.45
CA PHE A 99 -10.99 19.17 -8.39
C PHE A 99 -11.47 18.36 -9.60
N ALA A 100 -10.64 17.46 -10.14
CA ALA A 100 -10.98 16.63 -11.28
C ALA A 100 -12.15 15.68 -10.97
N LEU A 101 -12.09 14.93 -9.87
CA LEU A 101 -13.14 13.98 -9.48
C LEU A 101 -14.42 14.69 -9.06
N LYS A 102 -14.31 15.85 -8.41
CA LYS A 102 -15.47 16.69 -8.09
C LYS A 102 -16.13 17.23 -9.35
N ALA A 103 -15.36 17.74 -10.31
CA ALA A 103 -15.89 18.31 -11.55
C ALA A 103 -16.56 17.24 -12.43
N GLN A 104 -16.06 16.00 -12.40
CA GLN A 104 -16.65 14.86 -13.08
C GLN A 104 -17.91 14.31 -12.39
N ASN A 105 -18.27 14.83 -11.21
CA ASN A 105 -19.29 14.26 -10.33
C ASN A 105 -19.11 12.74 -10.17
N ALA A 106 -17.88 12.33 -9.85
CA ALA A 106 -17.52 10.93 -9.79
C ALA A 106 -18.36 10.21 -8.72
N ALA A 107 -18.92 9.06 -9.10
CA ALA A 107 -19.88 8.30 -8.34
C ALA A 107 -19.61 6.80 -8.55
N PHE A 108 -20.01 5.97 -7.60
CA PHE A 108 -19.91 4.51 -7.67
C PHE A 108 -20.65 3.98 -8.89
N ARG A 109 -20.09 2.97 -9.55
CA ARG A 109 -20.58 2.49 -10.86
C ARG A 109 -20.75 0.99 -10.95
N VAL A 110 -20.00 0.23 -10.17
CA VAL A 110 -19.98 -1.24 -10.31
C VAL A 110 -20.47 -1.93 -9.04
N TRP A 111 -21.01 -3.14 -9.21
CA TRP A 111 -21.70 -3.88 -8.16
C TRP A 111 -20.87 -4.05 -6.88
N ASP A 112 -19.57 -4.37 -6.99
CA ASP A 112 -18.65 -4.53 -5.84
C ASP A 112 -18.53 -3.25 -4.99
N GLU A 113 -18.68 -2.06 -5.59
CA GLU A 113 -18.66 -0.79 -4.85
C GLU A 113 -19.93 -0.62 -4.01
N PHE A 114 -21.07 -1.04 -4.55
CA PHE A 114 -22.35 -1.01 -3.83
C PHE A 114 -22.51 -2.17 -2.85
N SER A 115 -21.84 -3.31 -3.07
CA SER A 115 -21.93 -4.45 -2.16
C SER A 115 -21.02 -4.32 -0.94
N PHE A 116 -19.79 -3.83 -1.13
CA PHE A 116 -18.85 -3.58 -0.03
C PHE A 116 -18.05 -2.28 -0.15
N TRP A 117 -17.24 -2.07 -1.21
CA TRP A 117 -16.15 -1.09 -1.13
C TRP A 117 -16.58 0.35 -0.86
N GLY A 118 -17.63 0.80 -1.54
CA GLY A 118 -18.26 2.11 -1.34
C GLY A 118 -19.20 2.12 -0.14
N THR A 119 -19.99 1.06 0.04
CA THR A 119 -20.96 0.94 1.15
C THR A 119 -20.27 0.89 2.52
N ALA A 120 -19.13 0.22 2.65
CA ALA A 120 -18.32 0.21 3.86
C ALA A 120 -17.79 1.61 4.19
N ALA A 121 -17.33 2.37 3.18
CA ALA A 121 -16.89 3.75 3.38
C ALA A 121 -18.04 4.66 3.84
N LYS A 122 -19.23 4.50 3.25
CA LYS A 122 -20.44 5.20 3.69
C LYS A 122 -20.83 4.82 5.11
N ASN A 123 -20.85 3.53 5.41
CA ASN A 123 -21.25 3.00 6.72
C ASN A 123 -20.32 3.49 7.84
N VAL A 124 -19.00 3.47 7.62
CA VAL A 124 -18.01 4.00 8.56
C VAL A 124 -18.13 5.52 8.70
N PHE A 125 -18.47 6.22 7.62
CA PHE A 125 -18.77 7.65 7.68
C PHE A 125 -20.00 7.91 8.56
N GLU A 126 -21.16 7.36 8.24
CA GLU A 126 -22.42 7.68 8.93
C GLU A 126 -22.38 7.29 10.41
N HIS A 127 -21.84 6.11 10.74
CA HIS A 127 -21.87 5.57 12.10
C HIS A 127 -20.66 5.96 12.94
N ARG A 128 -19.58 6.45 12.33
CA ARG A 128 -18.29 6.74 13.00
C ARG A 128 -17.73 5.55 13.81
N GLN A 129 -18.04 4.34 13.37
CA GLN A 129 -17.64 3.05 13.94
C GLN A 129 -17.29 2.07 12.81
N LEU A 130 -16.56 1.00 13.11
CA LEU A 130 -16.29 -0.05 12.12
C LEU A 130 -17.57 -0.79 11.78
N TYR A 131 -17.74 -1.14 10.51
CA TYR A 131 -18.94 -1.81 10.00
C TYR A 131 -19.17 -3.24 10.52
N THR A 132 -18.23 -3.79 11.27
CA THR A 132 -18.37 -5.06 11.98
C THR A 132 -19.07 -4.93 13.33
N LEU A 133 -19.31 -3.70 13.79
CA LEU A 133 -19.87 -3.41 15.12
C LEU A 133 -21.37 -3.07 15.10
N PHE A 134 -22.01 -3.15 13.93
CA PHE A 134 -23.44 -2.93 13.77
C PHE A 134 -23.96 -3.77 12.61
N GLU A 135 -25.27 -4.04 12.62
CA GLU A 135 -25.92 -4.79 11.56
C GLU A 135 -26.07 -3.94 10.30
N SER A 136 -25.72 -4.52 9.15
CA SER A 136 -25.91 -3.89 7.85
C SER A 136 -26.17 -4.96 6.78
N SER A 137 -26.75 -4.57 5.66
CA SER A 137 -26.99 -5.46 4.52
C SER A 137 -25.76 -5.68 3.64
N MET A 138 -24.55 -5.35 4.14
CA MET A 138 -23.32 -5.49 3.36
C MET A 138 -22.94 -6.96 3.16
N ILE A 139 -22.33 -7.23 2.01
CA ILE A 139 -21.74 -8.52 1.68
C ILE A 139 -20.22 -8.40 1.88
N ASN A 140 -19.51 -9.50 2.10
CA ASN A 140 -18.05 -9.52 2.27
C ASN A 140 -17.55 -8.67 3.45
N ILE A 141 -18.31 -8.65 4.55
CA ILE A 141 -17.97 -7.90 5.78
C ILE A 141 -16.64 -8.31 6.43
N SER A 142 -16.00 -9.39 5.97
CA SER A 142 -14.69 -9.87 6.41
C SER A 142 -13.52 -9.07 5.84
N TYR A 143 -13.74 -8.29 4.78
CA TYR A 143 -12.69 -7.50 4.16
C TYR A 143 -12.08 -6.49 5.14
N PRO A 144 -10.81 -6.09 4.96
CA PRO A 144 -10.15 -5.24 5.95
C PRO A 144 -10.55 -3.75 5.97
N PRO A 145 -10.23 -2.99 7.05
CA PRO A 145 -10.84 -1.69 7.30
C PRO A 145 -10.06 -0.46 6.80
N VAL A 146 -8.83 -0.58 6.28
CA VAL A 146 -7.96 0.60 5.98
C VAL A 146 -8.63 1.60 5.05
N LEU A 147 -9.22 1.13 3.95
CA LEU A 147 -9.80 1.99 2.93
C LEU A 147 -11.01 2.80 3.44
N PRO A 148 -12.06 2.17 4.01
CA PRO A 148 -13.18 2.94 4.55
C PRO A 148 -12.78 3.84 5.72
N VAL A 149 -11.81 3.44 6.55
CA VAL A 149 -11.28 4.29 7.64
C VAL A 149 -10.51 5.50 7.10
N PHE A 150 -9.69 5.32 6.07
CA PHE A 150 -8.97 6.44 5.46
C PHE A 150 -9.93 7.39 4.71
N SER A 151 -10.96 6.85 4.08
CA SER A 151 -12.04 7.64 3.49
C SER A 151 -12.76 8.49 4.55
N LEU A 152 -13.06 7.93 5.73
CA LEU A 152 -13.60 8.69 6.85
C LEU A 152 -12.67 9.86 7.24
N PHE A 153 -11.35 9.64 7.36
CA PHE A 153 -10.41 10.70 7.69
C PHE A 153 -10.45 11.87 6.69
N MET A 154 -10.51 11.56 5.39
CA MET A 154 -10.55 12.59 4.34
C MET A 154 -11.87 13.37 4.28
N GLN A 155 -12.93 12.81 4.88
CA GLN A 155 -14.27 13.38 4.90
C GLN A 155 -14.75 13.74 6.31
N PHE A 156 -13.89 13.68 7.33
CA PHE A 156 -14.30 13.65 8.75
C PHE A 156 -15.20 14.83 9.16
N PHE A 157 -14.89 16.03 8.67
CA PHE A 157 -15.65 17.25 8.92
C PHE A 157 -16.78 17.51 7.91
N GLY A 158 -17.04 16.58 7.00
CA GLY A 158 -18.15 16.64 6.05
C GLY A 158 -19.48 16.44 6.77
N THR A 159 -20.49 17.24 6.39
CA THR A 159 -21.86 17.12 6.91
C THR A 159 -22.67 16.02 6.22
N ALA A 160 -22.21 15.57 5.05
CA ALA A 160 -22.81 14.49 4.28
C ALA A 160 -21.73 13.67 3.57
N PHE A 161 -21.98 12.38 3.41
CA PHE A 161 -21.15 11.48 2.63
C PHE A 161 -21.16 11.88 1.15
N ALA A 162 -20.00 11.76 0.48
CA ALA A 162 -19.91 11.96 -0.95
C ALA A 162 -18.99 10.92 -1.60
N GLU A 163 -19.49 10.25 -2.64
CA GLU A 163 -18.79 9.15 -3.32
C GLU A 163 -17.48 9.61 -3.96
N TYR A 164 -17.48 10.76 -4.66
CA TYR A 164 -16.26 11.30 -5.26
C TYR A 164 -15.12 11.50 -4.26
N LYS A 165 -15.44 11.77 -2.98
CA LYS A 165 -14.41 11.96 -1.94
C LYS A 165 -13.78 10.64 -1.49
N VAL A 166 -14.46 9.51 -1.69
CA VAL A 166 -13.86 8.17 -1.51
C VAL A 166 -12.76 7.96 -2.54
N TYR A 167 -13.04 8.26 -3.81
CA TYR A 167 -12.02 8.22 -4.86
C TYR A 167 -10.88 9.21 -4.61
N VAL A 168 -11.19 10.42 -4.15
CA VAL A 168 -10.16 11.39 -3.74
C VAL A 168 -9.28 10.85 -2.62
N ALA A 169 -9.88 10.22 -1.60
CA ALA A 169 -9.11 9.63 -0.51
C ALA A 169 -8.13 8.59 -1.07
N TYR A 170 -8.59 7.71 -1.95
CA TYR A 170 -7.76 6.65 -2.50
C TYR A 170 -6.66 7.24 -3.40
N ALA A 171 -6.98 8.20 -4.26
CA ALA A 171 -5.98 8.94 -5.03
C ALA A 171 -4.93 9.63 -4.14
N VAL A 172 -5.31 10.19 -2.98
CA VAL A 172 -4.35 10.77 -2.02
C VAL A 172 -3.40 9.71 -1.46
N LEU A 173 -3.89 8.51 -1.15
CA LEU A 173 -3.04 7.40 -0.69
C LEU A 173 -2.06 6.95 -1.78
N GLU A 174 -2.52 6.79 -3.01
CA GLU A 174 -1.66 6.48 -4.17
C GLU A 174 -0.61 7.57 -4.39
N MET A 175 -1.05 8.84 -4.37
CA MET A 175 -0.16 9.99 -4.58
C MET A 175 0.83 10.17 -3.44
N ALA A 176 0.58 9.64 -2.25
CA ALA A 176 1.53 9.69 -1.15
C ALA A 176 2.75 8.78 -1.35
N VAL A 177 2.65 7.77 -2.23
CA VAL A 177 3.77 6.88 -2.60
C VAL A 177 4.67 7.52 -3.65
N MET A 178 4.11 8.24 -4.62
CA MET A 178 4.85 8.85 -5.74
C MET A 178 6.04 9.76 -5.34
N PRO A 179 5.93 10.61 -4.29
CA PRO A 179 7.02 11.46 -3.82
C PRO A 179 8.30 10.70 -3.49
N ILE A 180 8.23 9.42 -3.14
CA ILE A 180 9.39 8.61 -2.77
C ILE A 180 10.40 8.53 -3.93
N PHE A 181 9.96 8.59 -5.19
CA PHE A 181 10.85 8.67 -6.35
C PHE A 181 11.73 9.94 -6.36
N PHE A 182 11.29 10.99 -5.66
CA PHE A 182 12.02 12.25 -5.52
C PHE A 182 12.99 12.26 -4.33
N ALA A 183 13.16 11.16 -3.58
CA ALA A 183 13.96 11.11 -2.36
C ALA A 183 15.41 11.58 -2.51
N ARG A 184 15.97 11.57 -3.72
CA ARG A 184 17.34 12.03 -4.04
C ARG A 184 17.37 13.21 -5.04
N ILE A 185 16.24 13.87 -5.26
CA ILE A 185 16.07 14.96 -6.22
C ILE A 185 15.83 16.27 -5.47
N ASP A 186 16.66 17.27 -5.76
CA ASP A 186 16.55 18.62 -5.21
C ASP A 186 16.15 19.64 -6.29
N TRP A 187 15.80 20.85 -5.86
CA TRP A 187 15.35 21.95 -6.72
C TRP A 187 16.33 22.36 -7.82
N LYS A 188 17.62 22.02 -7.72
CA LYS A 188 18.65 22.34 -8.71
C LYS A 188 18.65 21.37 -9.90
N LYS A 189 17.78 20.35 -9.90
CA LYS A 189 17.69 19.32 -10.94
C LYS A 189 16.35 19.37 -11.69
N PRO A 190 16.01 20.47 -12.40
CA PRO A 190 14.70 20.65 -13.02
C PRO A 190 14.35 19.56 -14.04
N VAL A 191 15.33 19.08 -14.82
CA VAL A 191 15.12 17.97 -15.76
C VAL A 191 14.74 16.68 -15.04
N SER A 192 15.43 16.33 -13.95
CA SER A 192 15.08 15.16 -13.13
C SER A 192 13.70 15.32 -12.51
N ILE A 193 13.35 16.53 -12.03
CA ILE A 193 12.01 16.79 -11.50
C ILE A 193 10.95 16.53 -12.57
N ALA A 194 11.11 17.10 -13.77
CA ALA A 194 10.16 16.93 -14.87
C ALA A 194 10.00 15.47 -15.29
N VAL A 195 11.13 14.76 -15.49
CA VAL A 195 11.16 13.35 -15.86
C VAL A 195 10.49 12.48 -14.78
N THR A 196 10.86 12.65 -13.51
CA THR A 196 10.28 11.87 -12.42
C THR A 196 8.79 12.18 -12.23
N SER A 197 8.36 13.43 -12.45
CA SER A 197 6.95 13.81 -12.38
C SER A 197 6.14 13.15 -13.50
N PHE A 198 6.68 13.16 -14.72
CA PHE A 198 6.08 12.47 -15.87
C PHE A 198 5.96 10.97 -15.61
N PHE A 199 7.04 10.30 -15.17
CA PHE A 199 7.01 8.87 -14.85
C PHE A 199 6.02 8.56 -13.72
N SER A 200 5.99 9.36 -12.65
CA SER A 200 5.06 9.15 -11.54
C SER A 200 3.60 9.23 -11.99
N LEU A 201 3.26 10.18 -12.88
CA LEU A 201 1.92 10.28 -13.46
C LEU A 201 1.65 9.16 -14.48
N ALA A 202 2.64 8.78 -15.27
CA ALA A 202 2.53 7.69 -16.24
C ALA A 202 2.25 6.34 -15.55
N CYS A 203 2.83 6.08 -14.38
CA CYS A 203 2.54 4.87 -13.58
C CYS A 203 1.05 4.73 -13.23
N ILE A 204 0.31 5.84 -13.10
CA ILE A 204 -1.15 5.83 -12.86
C ILE A 204 -1.91 5.44 -14.14
N TYR A 205 -1.38 5.85 -15.30
CA TYR A 205 -2.02 5.71 -16.61
C TYR A 205 -1.71 4.39 -17.33
N VAL A 206 -0.51 3.83 -17.17
CA VAL A 206 -0.07 2.60 -17.87
C VAL A 206 -0.96 1.40 -17.57
N PHE A 207 -1.60 1.39 -16.39
CA PHE A 207 -2.49 0.31 -15.94
C PHE A 207 -3.99 0.62 -16.11
N TRP A 208 -4.31 1.68 -16.86
CA TRP A 208 -5.68 2.12 -17.14
C TRP A 208 -6.55 1.08 -17.84
N TRP A 209 -5.98 0.29 -18.75
CA TRP A 209 -6.75 -0.67 -19.58
C TRP A 209 -6.90 -2.06 -18.97
N SER A 210 -6.30 -2.33 -17.81
CA SER A 210 -6.16 -3.71 -17.30
C SER A 210 -7.40 -4.25 -16.57
N PHE A 211 -8.35 -3.41 -16.16
CA PHE A 211 -9.43 -3.78 -15.23
C PHE A 211 -10.83 -3.56 -15.83
N ASP A 212 -11.20 -4.34 -16.85
CA ASP A 212 -12.58 -4.36 -17.38
C ASP A 212 -13.14 -2.96 -17.73
N GLY A 213 -12.28 -2.04 -18.19
CA GLY A 213 -12.65 -0.66 -18.53
C GLY A 213 -12.72 0.34 -17.37
N MET A 214 -12.34 -0.06 -16.14
CA MET A 214 -12.29 0.83 -14.97
C MET A 214 -11.02 1.69 -14.94
N ILE A 215 -11.21 2.94 -14.53
CA ILE A 215 -10.15 3.94 -14.41
C ILE A 215 -9.53 3.82 -13.01
N SER A 216 -8.21 3.67 -12.92
CA SER A 216 -7.47 3.44 -11.67
C SER A 216 -7.79 4.44 -10.54
N TYR A 217 -7.91 5.73 -10.87
CA TYR A 217 -8.22 6.78 -9.90
C TYR A 217 -9.71 7.02 -9.65
N CYS A 218 -10.60 6.27 -10.33
CA CYS A 218 -12.06 6.41 -10.25
C CYS A 218 -12.71 5.05 -9.98
N THR A 219 -12.15 4.34 -8.99
CA THR A 219 -12.69 3.09 -8.45
C THR A 219 -12.42 3.02 -6.96
N SER A 220 -13.31 2.36 -6.23
CA SER A 220 -13.13 2.07 -4.81
C SER A 220 -12.53 0.70 -4.53
N TYR A 221 -12.15 -0.05 -5.58
CA TYR A 221 -11.53 -1.35 -5.45
C TYR A 221 -10.17 -1.26 -4.76
N ALA A 222 -9.92 -2.18 -3.85
CA ALA A 222 -8.66 -2.21 -3.12
C ALA A 222 -7.44 -2.62 -3.96
N ASP A 223 -7.62 -3.30 -5.09
CA ASP A 223 -6.54 -3.90 -5.88
C ASP A 223 -5.48 -2.90 -6.35
N PHE A 224 -5.90 -1.73 -6.86
CA PHE A 224 -4.97 -0.68 -7.29
C PHE A 224 -4.22 -0.09 -6.10
N ILE A 225 -4.96 0.26 -5.06
CA ILE A 225 -4.39 0.85 -3.84
C ILE A 225 -3.41 -0.13 -3.20
N LEU A 226 -3.73 -1.42 -3.20
CA LEU A 226 -2.88 -2.46 -2.66
C LEU A 226 -1.53 -2.51 -3.38
N ALA A 227 -1.50 -2.30 -4.71
CA ALA A 227 -0.26 -2.24 -5.48
C ALA A 227 0.68 -1.13 -4.98
N TYR A 228 0.13 0.07 -4.76
CA TYR A 228 0.90 1.21 -4.24
C TYR A 228 1.34 0.99 -2.80
N VAL A 229 0.46 0.43 -1.95
CA VAL A 229 0.78 0.08 -0.56
C VAL A 229 1.85 -1.03 -0.49
N PHE A 230 1.90 -1.93 -1.48
CA PHE A 230 2.93 -2.97 -1.60
C PHE A 230 4.28 -2.40 -2.04
N ALA A 231 4.29 -1.50 -3.02
CA ALA A 231 5.51 -0.82 -3.45
C ALA A 231 6.11 0.06 -2.33
N ALA A 232 5.27 0.70 -1.52
CA ALA A 232 5.69 1.71 -0.55
C ALA A 232 6.79 1.25 0.45
N PRO A 233 6.67 0.15 1.21
CA PRO A 233 7.74 -0.29 2.13
C PRO A 233 9.05 -0.61 1.40
N LEU A 234 9.00 -1.18 0.19
CA LEU A 234 10.17 -1.44 -0.65
C LEU A 234 10.82 -0.12 -1.09
N LEU A 235 10.03 0.80 -1.66
CA LEU A 235 10.48 2.11 -2.10
C LEU A 235 11.08 2.91 -0.94
N ILE A 236 10.42 2.95 0.22
CA ILE A 236 10.95 3.61 1.43
C ILE A 236 12.30 3.01 1.79
N TYR A 237 12.41 1.69 1.90
CA TYR A 237 13.66 1.03 2.27
C TYR A 237 14.81 1.39 1.33
N PHE A 238 14.58 1.37 0.01
CA PHE A 238 15.62 1.62 -1.01
C PHE A 238 15.80 3.10 -1.43
N SER A 239 14.88 3.99 -1.04
CA SER A 239 14.81 5.41 -1.47
C SER A 239 16.10 6.21 -1.27
N ASP A 240 16.77 6.03 -0.13
CA ASP A 240 18.00 6.74 0.24
C ASP A 240 18.97 5.87 1.06
N GLU A 241 20.14 6.42 1.37
CA GLU A 241 21.16 5.72 2.15
C GLU A 241 20.95 5.79 3.66
N THR A 242 19.92 6.53 4.12
CA THR A 242 19.62 6.61 5.56
C THR A 242 19.17 5.25 6.06
N ARG A 243 19.57 4.95 7.29
CA ARG A 243 19.34 3.67 7.98
C ARG A 243 18.90 3.92 9.42
N GLY A 244 18.25 5.05 9.71
CA GLY A 244 17.78 5.33 11.06
C GLY A 244 16.64 4.40 11.49
N VAL A 245 16.44 4.24 12.80
CA VAL A 245 15.25 3.58 13.36
C VAL A 245 13.95 4.19 12.83
N PRO A 246 13.81 5.53 12.66
CA PRO A 246 12.59 6.10 12.07
C PRO A 246 12.25 5.56 10.69
N LYS A 247 13.25 5.34 9.82
CA LYS A 247 13.02 4.76 8.49
C LYS A 247 12.61 3.30 8.57
N PHE A 248 13.18 2.54 9.50
CA PHE A 248 12.74 1.17 9.75
C PHE A 248 11.29 1.11 10.23
N LEU A 249 10.88 2.01 11.14
CA LEU A 249 9.48 2.10 11.58
C LEU A 249 8.53 2.52 10.45
N ALA A 250 8.99 3.37 9.53
CA ALA A 250 8.24 3.73 8.32
C ALA A 250 7.99 2.51 7.42
N VAL A 251 8.98 1.62 7.26
CA VAL A 251 8.81 0.35 6.54
C VAL A 251 7.83 -0.56 7.26
N ILE A 252 7.95 -0.69 8.59
CA ILE A 252 7.03 -1.47 9.43
C ILE A 252 5.59 -0.98 9.27
N ALA A 253 5.35 0.33 9.29
CA ALA A 253 4.03 0.90 9.07
C ALA A 253 3.46 0.55 7.69
N GLY A 254 4.28 0.56 6.63
CA GLY A 254 3.87 0.12 5.30
C GLY A 254 3.47 -1.36 5.27
N LEU A 255 4.27 -2.24 5.89
CA LEU A 255 3.98 -3.67 5.98
C LEU A 255 2.70 -3.95 6.79
N MET A 256 2.49 -3.24 7.90
CA MET A 256 1.28 -3.39 8.72
C MET A 256 0.00 -2.96 8.00
N LEU A 257 0.11 -2.07 7.01
CA LEU A 257 -1.03 -1.54 6.27
C LEU A 257 -1.55 -2.53 5.22
N LEU A 258 -0.66 -3.37 4.66
CA LEU A 258 -0.97 -4.32 3.59
C LEU A 258 -2.12 -5.29 3.92
N PRO A 259 -2.04 -6.12 4.98
CA PRO A 259 -3.08 -7.09 5.31
C PRO A 259 -4.35 -6.42 5.83
N LEU A 260 -4.28 -5.13 6.18
CA LEU A 260 -5.41 -4.30 6.58
C LEU A 260 -6.03 -3.52 5.41
N THR A 261 -5.44 -3.58 4.22
CA THR A 261 -5.96 -3.02 2.97
C THR A 261 -6.78 -4.05 2.21
N LYS A 262 -6.27 -5.28 2.08
CA LYS A 262 -6.93 -6.43 1.44
C LYS A 262 -6.31 -7.73 1.96
N ASP A 263 -7.04 -8.83 1.95
CA ASP A 263 -6.55 -10.12 2.45
C ASP A 263 -5.28 -10.60 1.73
N VAL A 264 -5.26 -10.53 0.39
CA VAL A 264 -4.07 -10.84 -0.42
C VAL A 264 -2.87 -9.92 -0.13
N GLY A 265 -3.11 -8.78 0.54
CA GLY A 265 -2.06 -7.91 1.06
C GLY A 265 -1.16 -8.61 2.08
N PHE A 266 -1.66 -9.61 2.82
CA PHE A 266 -0.81 -10.43 3.68
C PHE A 266 0.30 -11.14 2.89
N ALA A 267 -0.03 -11.74 1.73
CA ALA A 267 0.97 -12.38 0.89
C ALA A 267 1.99 -11.35 0.36
N PHE A 268 1.53 -10.16 -0.03
CA PHE A 268 2.40 -9.08 -0.50
C PHE A 268 3.32 -8.57 0.62
N GLY A 269 2.82 -8.50 1.86
CA GLY A 269 3.58 -8.12 3.05
C GLY A 269 4.73 -9.09 3.32
N LEU A 270 4.47 -10.40 3.28
CA LEU A 270 5.50 -11.43 3.41
C LEU A 270 6.56 -11.38 2.30
N ILE A 271 6.15 -11.11 1.05
CA ILE A 271 7.08 -10.95 -0.08
C ILE A 271 7.97 -9.72 0.12
N ALA A 272 7.38 -8.56 0.44
CA ALA A 272 8.13 -7.33 0.71
C ALA A 272 9.08 -7.51 1.91
N ALA A 273 8.61 -8.11 3.00
CA ALA A 273 9.41 -8.44 4.18
C ALA A 273 10.59 -9.35 3.82
N THR A 274 10.37 -10.37 2.97
CA THR A 274 11.42 -11.28 2.50
C THR A 274 12.50 -10.55 1.72
N ILE A 275 12.12 -9.67 0.79
CA ILE A 275 13.06 -8.88 -0.02
C ILE A 275 13.92 -7.98 0.86
N ILE A 276 13.28 -7.25 1.78
CA ILE A 276 13.96 -6.33 2.70
C ILE A 276 14.85 -7.12 3.66
N ALA A 277 14.36 -8.23 4.22
CA ALA A 277 15.12 -9.12 5.08
C ALA A 277 16.36 -9.69 4.37
N ALA A 278 16.20 -10.14 3.13
CA ALA A 278 17.30 -10.64 2.31
C ALA A 278 18.36 -9.54 2.10
N ASP A 279 17.96 -8.31 1.77
CA ASP A 279 18.92 -7.21 1.60
C ASP A 279 19.64 -6.86 2.92
N MET A 280 18.91 -6.86 4.05
CA MET A 280 19.49 -6.65 5.38
C MET A 280 20.53 -7.73 5.72
N VAL A 281 20.22 -9.00 5.49
CA VAL A 281 21.08 -10.14 5.82
C VAL A 281 22.30 -10.23 4.91
N LEU A 282 22.08 -10.15 3.60
CA LEU A 282 23.13 -10.30 2.58
C LEU A 282 24.08 -9.10 2.55
N PHE A 283 23.56 -7.87 2.71
CA PHE A 283 24.35 -6.64 2.57
C PHE A 283 24.58 -5.88 3.88
N ARG A 284 24.17 -6.46 5.02
CA ARG A 284 24.37 -5.93 6.38
C ARG A 284 23.81 -4.51 6.58
N ARG A 285 22.63 -4.25 6.02
CA ARG A 285 21.96 -2.93 6.04
C ARG A 285 20.94 -2.80 7.18
N TYR A 286 21.40 -3.02 8.41
CA TYR A 286 20.56 -2.84 9.60
C TYR A 286 20.47 -1.37 10.03
N PRO A 287 19.48 -1.00 10.86
CA PRO A 287 19.40 0.36 11.37
C PRO A 287 20.64 0.78 12.18
N THR A 288 21.09 2.03 12.04
CA THR A 288 22.37 2.54 12.59
C THR A 288 22.27 3.03 14.03
N ASP A 289 21.16 3.65 14.41
CA ASP A 289 21.04 4.44 15.64
C ASP A 289 20.51 3.64 16.82
N THR A 290 20.91 2.37 16.92
CA THR A 290 20.20 1.36 17.69
C THR A 290 20.72 1.18 19.12
N LEU A 291 19.91 0.55 19.99
CA LEU A 291 20.29 0.09 21.33
C LEU A 291 21.31 -1.07 21.28
N PHE A 292 21.32 -1.84 20.18
CA PHE A 292 22.16 -3.03 20.00
C PHE A 292 23.55 -2.68 19.44
N LYS A 293 24.21 -1.66 20.01
CA LYS A 293 25.52 -1.13 19.52
C LYS A 293 26.68 -2.15 19.57
N LYS A 294 26.48 -3.40 20.03
CA LYS A 294 27.54 -4.43 20.11
C LYS A 294 27.11 -5.85 19.67
N LYS A 295 27.68 -6.25 18.53
CA LYS A 295 28.44 -7.50 18.21
C LYS A 295 27.78 -8.88 18.17
N SER A 296 26.51 -9.10 18.52
CA SER A 296 25.89 -10.40 18.23
C SER A 296 25.29 -10.42 16.82
N LYS A 297 25.85 -11.25 15.91
CA LYS A 297 25.26 -11.51 14.59
C LYS A 297 23.82 -12.02 14.69
N LEU A 298 23.48 -12.69 15.80
CA LEU A 298 22.16 -13.22 16.09
C LEU A 298 21.15 -12.11 16.45
N LEU A 299 21.56 -11.11 17.24
CA LEU A 299 20.70 -9.98 17.59
C LEU A 299 20.30 -9.13 16.38
N LEU A 300 21.08 -9.16 15.29
CA LEU A 300 20.73 -8.47 14.05
C LEU A 300 19.60 -9.17 13.28
N LEU A 301 19.31 -10.46 13.54
CA LEU A 301 18.17 -11.16 12.95
C LEU A 301 16.81 -10.69 13.48
N ILE A 302 16.81 -9.93 14.59
CA ILE A 302 15.60 -9.33 15.14
C ILE A 302 14.97 -8.36 14.13
N TYR A 303 15.76 -7.57 13.38
CA TYR A 303 15.20 -6.63 12.42
C TYR A 303 14.44 -7.33 11.27
N PRO A 304 15.04 -8.31 10.56
CA PRO A 304 14.30 -9.16 9.63
C PRO A 304 13.05 -9.79 10.25
N PHE A 305 13.17 -10.37 11.45
CA PHE A 305 12.04 -11.02 12.13
C PHE A 305 10.89 -10.05 12.40
N LEU A 306 11.19 -8.83 12.85
CA LEU A 306 10.18 -7.80 13.11
C LEU A 306 9.41 -7.38 11.86
N LEU A 307 9.99 -7.48 10.66
CA LEU A 307 9.27 -7.21 9.41
C LEU A 307 8.12 -8.18 9.20
N PHE A 308 8.35 -9.48 9.43
CA PHE A 308 7.32 -10.51 9.34
C PHE A 308 6.30 -10.41 10.46
N VAL A 309 6.76 -10.17 11.69
CA VAL A 309 5.87 -10.01 12.85
C VAL A 309 4.90 -8.86 12.65
N ALA A 310 5.35 -7.75 12.08
CA ALA A 310 4.51 -6.58 11.82
C ALA A 310 3.31 -6.92 10.93
N ASP A 311 3.55 -7.59 9.81
CA ASP A 311 2.52 -8.02 8.87
C ASP A 311 1.56 -9.06 9.50
N ILE A 312 2.12 -10.10 10.14
CA ILE A 312 1.34 -11.15 10.83
C ILE A 312 0.45 -10.57 11.93
N VAL A 313 0.99 -9.69 12.78
CA VAL A 313 0.23 -9.10 13.89
C VAL A 313 -0.93 -8.25 13.36
N SER A 314 -0.72 -7.45 12.33
CA SER A 314 -1.81 -6.70 11.69
C SER A 314 -2.91 -7.61 11.17
N TYR A 315 -2.56 -8.67 10.45
CA TYR A 315 -3.52 -9.64 9.94
C TYR A 315 -4.32 -10.29 11.09
N LEU A 316 -3.62 -10.73 12.15
CA LEU A 316 -4.24 -11.38 13.30
C LEU A 316 -5.14 -10.44 14.10
N ILE A 317 -4.77 -9.17 14.29
CA ILE A 317 -5.61 -8.19 14.99
C ILE A 317 -6.97 -8.08 14.30
N TRP A 318 -6.99 -7.96 12.96
CA TRP A 318 -8.25 -7.87 12.23
C TRP A 318 -9.03 -9.19 12.26
N THR A 319 -8.36 -10.35 12.16
CA THR A 319 -9.02 -11.66 12.32
C THR A 319 -9.68 -11.82 13.68
N LEU A 320 -8.95 -11.51 14.76
CA LEU A 320 -9.47 -11.61 16.12
C LEU A 320 -10.64 -10.66 16.34
N HIS A 321 -10.52 -9.41 15.86
CA HIS A 321 -11.61 -8.44 15.89
C HIS A 321 -12.85 -8.95 15.16
N PHE A 322 -12.70 -9.37 13.90
CA PHE A 322 -13.81 -9.83 13.09
C PHE A 322 -14.54 -10.98 13.78
N ASN A 323 -13.81 -12.03 14.18
CA ASN A 323 -14.39 -13.19 14.84
C ASN A 323 -15.14 -12.81 16.13
N ALA A 324 -14.57 -11.90 16.93
CA ALA A 324 -15.19 -11.45 18.17
C ALA A 324 -16.42 -10.56 17.95
N ALA A 325 -16.40 -9.72 16.92
CA ALA A 325 -17.48 -8.78 16.64
C ALA A 325 -18.68 -9.44 15.95
N THR A 326 -18.44 -10.43 15.07
CA THR A 326 -19.49 -11.04 14.25
C THR A 326 -19.90 -12.44 14.71
N ASN A 327 -19.08 -13.11 15.55
CA ASN A 327 -19.20 -14.54 15.87
C ASN A 327 -19.15 -15.46 14.63
N ILE A 328 -18.57 -14.99 13.52
CA ILE A 328 -18.38 -15.75 12.27
C ILE A 328 -16.87 -15.89 12.04
N PRO A 329 -16.36 -17.08 11.65
CA PRO A 329 -14.96 -17.23 11.28
C PRO A 329 -14.63 -16.36 10.05
N ARG A 330 -13.60 -15.52 10.15
CA ARG A 330 -13.18 -14.64 9.04
C ARG A 330 -12.79 -15.39 7.76
N VAL A 331 -12.18 -16.57 7.91
CA VAL A 331 -11.77 -17.43 6.79
C VAL A 331 -12.59 -18.70 6.87
N GLU A 332 -13.59 -18.81 6.00
CA GLU A 332 -14.33 -20.04 5.78
C GLU A 332 -13.63 -20.83 4.68
N VAL A 333 -13.05 -21.98 5.04
CA VAL A 333 -12.50 -22.92 4.07
C VAL A 333 -13.65 -23.80 3.60
N PHE A 334 -14.19 -23.48 2.42
CA PHE A 334 -15.27 -24.26 1.79
C PHE A 334 -14.75 -25.49 1.03
N TYR A 335 -13.44 -25.70 1.01
CA TYR A 335 -12.80 -26.72 0.18
C TYR A 335 -12.37 -27.94 0.98
N GLU A 336 -12.63 -29.13 0.43
CA GLU A 336 -12.43 -30.42 1.10
C GLU A 336 -10.94 -30.72 1.37
N TYR A 337 -10.05 -30.23 0.51
CA TYR A 337 -8.62 -30.48 0.60
C TYR A 337 -7.88 -29.36 1.34
N SER A 338 -6.88 -29.74 2.15
CA SER A 338 -5.94 -28.76 2.72
C SER A 338 -5.03 -28.16 1.64
N ALA A 339 -4.47 -26.98 1.90
CA ALA A 339 -3.55 -26.32 0.95
C ALA A 339 -2.36 -27.21 0.58
N LEU A 340 -1.81 -27.96 1.55
CA LEU A 340 -0.72 -28.91 1.29
C LEU A 340 -1.16 -30.02 0.32
N GLU A 341 -2.35 -30.56 0.51
CA GLU A 341 -2.89 -31.62 -0.33
C GLU A 341 -3.10 -31.15 -1.77
N ILE A 342 -3.66 -29.95 -1.92
CA ILE A 342 -3.82 -29.30 -3.22
C ILE A 342 -2.47 -29.13 -3.92
N PHE A 343 -1.47 -28.55 -3.23
CA PHE A 343 -0.14 -28.35 -3.80
C PHE A 343 0.62 -29.65 -4.09
N THR A 344 0.30 -30.74 -3.39
CA THR A 344 0.84 -32.08 -3.69
C THR A 344 0.13 -32.80 -4.83
N GLY A 345 -0.84 -32.15 -5.49
CA GLY A 345 -1.53 -32.68 -6.66
C GLY A 345 -2.65 -33.67 -6.34
N LYS A 346 -3.16 -33.69 -5.10
CA LYS A 346 -4.33 -34.51 -4.76
C LYS A 346 -5.63 -34.00 -5.39
N ASP A 347 -5.66 -32.71 -5.75
CA ASP A 347 -6.80 -32.09 -6.40
C ASP A 347 -6.53 -31.85 -7.91
N PRO A 348 -7.18 -32.61 -8.81
CA PRO A 348 -7.05 -32.41 -10.25
C PRO A 348 -7.56 -31.04 -10.73
N TYR A 349 -8.52 -30.43 -10.02
CA TYR A 349 -9.09 -29.14 -10.41
C TYR A 349 -8.07 -28.01 -10.24
N PHE A 350 -7.30 -28.00 -9.16
CA PHE A 350 -6.19 -27.07 -9.01
C PHE A 350 -5.16 -27.18 -10.14
N ILE A 351 -4.80 -28.39 -10.55
CA ILE A 351 -3.86 -28.60 -11.68
C ILE A 351 -4.45 -28.02 -12.97
N GLU A 352 -5.75 -28.21 -13.21
CA GLU A 352 -6.44 -27.63 -14.37
C GLU A 352 -6.41 -26.10 -14.35
N ILE A 353 -6.79 -25.47 -13.23
CA ILE A 353 -6.77 -24.02 -13.06
C ILE A 353 -5.35 -23.46 -13.24
N LEU A 354 -4.35 -24.07 -12.59
CA LEU A 354 -2.96 -23.65 -12.73
C LEU A 354 -2.48 -23.76 -14.18
N SER A 355 -2.86 -24.83 -14.89
CA SER A 355 -2.53 -25.02 -16.31
C SER A 355 -3.18 -23.95 -17.19
N LYS A 356 -4.45 -23.62 -16.95
CA LYS A 356 -5.15 -22.52 -17.64
C LYS A 356 -4.45 -21.20 -17.39
N MET A 357 -4.12 -20.87 -16.14
CA MET A 357 -3.38 -19.66 -15.81
C MET A 357 -2.02 -19.62 -16.52
N ILE A 358 -1.22 -20.69 -16.47
CA ILE A 358 0.08 -20.76 -17.17
C ILE A 358 -0.07 -20.50 -18.68
N ALA A 359 -1.13 -21.01 -19.31
CA ALA A 359 -1.41 -20.78 -20.73
C ALA A 359 -1.67 -19.30 -21.08
N GLU A 360 -2.11 -18.48 -20.11
CA GLU A 360 -2.32 -17.05 -20.28
C GLU A 360 -1.01 -16.24 -20.32
N ILE A 361 0.09 -16.74 -19.73
CA ILE A 361 1.35 -15.98 -19.58
C ILE A 361 1.86 -15.37 -20.91
N PRO A 362 1.92 -16.11 -22.04
CA PRO A 362 2.53 -15.58 -23.27
C PRO A 362 1.71 -14.48 -23.94
N ALA A 363 0.38 -14.58 -23.88
CA ALA A 363 -0.53 -13.83 -24.75
C ALA A 363 -1.49 -12.89 -24.00
N ARG A 364 -1.73 -13.10 -22.70
CA ARG A 364 -2.68 -12.29 -21.94
C ARG A 364 -2.16 -10.88 -21.77
N GLN A 365 -2.92 -9.93 -22.33
CA GLN A 365 -2.65 -8.52 -22.16
C GLN A 365 -2.94 -8.10 -20.73
N LEU A 366 -1.90 -7.62 -20.03
CA LEU A 366 -1.98 -7.31 -18.61
C LEU A 366 -2.03 -5.79 -18.35
N PHE A 367 -1.49 -4.98 -19.26
CA PHE A 367 -1.58 -3.51 -19.22
C PHE A 367 -1.39 -2.92 -20.62
N THR A 368 -1.55 -1.60 -20.74
CA THR A 368 -1.56 -0.90 -22.03
C THR A 368 -0.26 -1.11 -22.83
N ALA A 369 0.85 -1.44 -22.16
CA ALA A 369 2.16 -1.55 -22.78
C ALA A 369 2.68 -2.99 -23.00
N GLY A 370 1.89 -4.03 -22.72
CA GLY A 370 2.30 -5.39 -23.11
C GLY A 370 1.55 -6.58 -22.49
N THR A 371 2.00 -7.77 -22.88
CA THR A 371 1.57 -9.06 -22.33
C THR A 371 2.19 -9.32 -20.97
N MET A 372 1.66 -10.32 -20.26
CA MET A 372 2.23 -10.77 -18.98
C MET A 372 3.69 -11.24 -19.13
N LEU A 373 4.05 -11.95 -20.20
CA LEU A 373 5.43 -12.35 -20.44
C LEU A 373 6.35 -11.13 -20.63
N GLU A 374 5.93 -10.14 -21.41
CA GLU A 374 6.69 -8.90 -21.61
C GLU A 374 6.91 -8.17 -20.29
N MET A 375 5.88 -8.11 -19.43
CA MET A 375 6.00 -7.59 -18.07
C MET A 375 7.09 -8.30 -17.26
N ILE A 376 7.03 -9.63 -17.18
CA ILE A 376 7.95 -10.45 -16.39
C ILE A 376 9.38 -10.18 -16.85
N ILE A 377 9.60 -10.16 -18.16
CA ILE A 377 10.91 -9.89 -18.77
C ILE A 377 11.36 -8.47 -18.44
N LEU A 378 10.53 -7.46 -18.69
CA LEU A 378 10.88 -6.06 -18.50
C LEU A 378 11.15 -5.75 -17.02
N PHE A 379 10.27 -6.12 -16.10
CA PHE A 379 10.38 -5.75 -14.68
C PHE A 379 11.46 -6.54 -13.95
N THR A 380 11.86 -7.70 -14.48
CA THR A 380 13.04 -8.43 -13.97
C THR A 380 14.33 -7.91 -14.59
N LEU A 381 14.42 -7.84 -15.92
CA LEU A 381 15.69 -7.60 -16.62
C LEU A 381 16.04 -6.12 -16.73
N LEU A 382 15.07 -5.23 -16.92
CA LEU A 382 15.36 -3.80 -17.12
C LEU A 382 16.06 -3.18 -15.90
N PRO A 383 15.63 -3.40 -14.64
CA PRO A 383 16.36 -2.89 -13.49
C PRO A 383 17.80 -3.44 -13.42
N ILE A 384 17.99 -4.73 -13.73
CA ILE A 384 19.31 -5.36 -13.76
C ILE A 384 20.19 -4.71 -14.82
N ILE A 385 19.69 -4.52 -16.04
CA ILE A 385 20.39 -3.84 -17.14
C ILE A 385 20.76 -2.42 -16.73
N ILE A 386 19.80 -1.66 -16.18
CA ILE A 386 20.02 -0.29 -15.69
C ILE A 386 21.10 -0.26 -14.60
N SER A 387 21.15 -1.27 -13.73
CA SER A 387 22.12 -1.32 -12.64
C SER A 387 23.57 -1.37 -13.13
N PHE A 388 23.86 -1.87 -14.33
CA PHE A 388 25.21 -1.87 -14.91
C PHE A 388 25.75 -0.45 -15.15
N PHE A 389 24.89 0.53 -15.39
CA PHE A 389 25.30 1.94 -15.52
C PHE A 389 25.81 2.53 -14.20
N THR A 390 25.51 1.91 -13.05
CA THR A 390 26.04 2.36 -11.75
C THR A 390 27.53 2.03 -11.56
N LYS A 391 28.11 1.15 -12.39
CA LYS A 391 29.49 0.63 -12.30
C LYS A 391 29.89 0.06 -10.92
N SER A 392 28.92 -0.26 -10.06
CA SER A 392 29.13 -0.79 -8.72
C SER A 392 28.67 -2.24 -8.67
N LYS A 393 29.62 -3.18 -8.51
CA LYS A 393 29.31 -4.63 -8.35
C LYS A 393 28.31 -4.87 -7.23
N LYS A 394 28.42 -4.12 -6.13
CA LYS A 394 27.49 -4.21 -4.99
C LYS A 394 26.09 -3.73 -5.38
N SER A 395 25.98 -2.63 -6.13
CA SER A 395 24.68 -2.11 -6.57
C SER A 395 24.02 -3.05 -7.57
N ILE A 396 24.80 -3.59 -8.52
CA ILE A 396 24.33 -4.59 -9.48
C ILE A 396 23.79 -5.81 -8.74
N LEU A 397 24.58 -6.39 -7.83
CA LEU A 397 24.16 -7.57 -7.07
C LEU A 397 22.89 -7.32 -6.24
N ARG A 398 22.79 -6.14 -5.59
CA ARG A 398 21.59 -5.76 -4.83
C ARG A 398 20.35 -5.70 -5.72
N VAL A 399 20.45 -5.01 -6.85
CA VAL A 399 19.33 -4.89 -7.79
C VAL A 399 18.96 -6.26 -8.35
N SER A 400 19.93 -7.09 -8.76
CA SER A 400 19.68 -8.45 -9.23
C SER A 400 18.99 -9.32 -8.19
N VAL A 401 19.43 -9.30 -6.94
CA VAL A 401 18.79 -10.06 -5.85
C VAL A 401 17.35 -9.59 -5.65
N THR A 402 17.12 -8.28 -5.57
CA THR A 402 15.77 -7.71 -5.43
C THR A 402 14.87 -8.09 -6.62
N SER A 403 15.34 -7.96 -7.86
CA SER A 403 14.58 -8.32 -9.06
C SER A 403 14.24 -9.81 -9.12
N ILE A 404 15.18 -10.69 -8.75
CA ILE A 404 14.94 -12.14 -8.71
C ILE A 404 13.94 -12.49 -7.61
N LEU A 405 14.06 -11.88 -6.42
CA LEU A 405 13.11 -12.13 -5.32
C LEU A 405 11.70 -11.60 -5.65
N MET A 406 11.58 -10.49 -6.38
CA MET A 406 10.28 -10.03 -6.91
C MET A 406 9.69 -11.02 -7.92
N LEU A 407 10.51 -11.61 -8.81
CA LEU A 407 10.07 -12.66 -9.73
C LEU A 407 9.64 -13.93 -8.98
N CYS A 408 10.42 -14.38 -7.99
CA CYS A 408 10.06 -15.52 -7.15
C CYS A 408 8.78 -15.26 -6.36
N GLY A 409 8.63 -14.05 -5.80
CA GLY A 409 7.42 -13.60 -5.13
C GLY A 409 6.20 -13.63 -6.06
N PHE A 410 6.36 -13.16 -7.30
CA PHE A 410 5.30 -13.23 -8.32
C PHE A 410 4.91 -14.68 -8.61
N ALA A 411 5.88 -15.57 -8.83
CA ALA A 411 5.60 -16.99 -9.10
C ALA A 411 4.86 -17.67 -7.93
N LEU A 412 5.26 -17.39 -6.68
CA LEU A 412 4.57 -17.89 -5.49
C LEU A 412 3.15 -17.32 -5.36
N TYR A 413 2.98 -16.02 -5.58
CA TYR A 413 1.67 -15.38 -5.61
C TYR A 413 0.77 -15.95 -6.72
N TYR A 414 1.33 -16.25 -7.88
CA TYR A 414 0.61 -16.83 -9.00
C TYR A 414 0.04 -18.21 -8.69
N VAL A 415 0.85 -19.06 -8.05
CA VAL A 415 0.42 -20.37 -7.54
C VAL A 415 -0.62 -20.21 -6.42
N PHE A 416 -0.44 -19.24 -5.54
CA PHE A 416 -1.42 -18.93 -4.50
C PHE A 416 -2.75 -18.44 -5.09
N MET A 417 -2.73 -17.65 -6.16
CA MET A 417 -3.94 -17.24 -6.87
C MET A 417 -4.66 -18.42 -7.50
N ALA A 418 -3.93 -19.38 -8.09
CA ALA A 418 -4.54 -20.62 -8.56
C ALA A 418 -5.26 -21.36 -7.43
N TYR A 419 -4.64 -21.41 -6.24
CA TYR A 419 -5.28 -21.98 -5.04
C TYR A 419 -6.55 -21.22 -4.66
N LEU A 420 -6.59 -19.89 -4.73
CA LEU A 420 -7.80 -19.11 -4.43
C LEU A 420 -8.91 -19.36 -5.46
N TYR A 421 -8.57 -19.50 -6.74
CA TYR A 421 -9.53 -19.91 -7.78
C TYR A 421 -10.12 -21.28 -7.50
N THR A 422 -9.32 -22.21 -7.00
CA THR A 422 -9.76 -23.55 -6.63
C THR A 422 -10.58 -23.58 -5.35
N ALA A 423 -10.12 -22.95 -4.27
CA ALA A 423 -10.67 -23.14 -2.94
C ALA A 423 -11.77 -22.13 -2.54
N ILE A 424 -11.78 -20.94 -3.18
CA ILE A 424 -12.69 -19.84 -2.83
C ILE A 424 -13.63 -19.52 -3.99
N PHE A 425 -13.13 -19.49 -5.23
CA PHE A 425 -13.95 -19.14 -6.40
C PHE A 425 -14.65 -20.33 -7.08
N TYR A 426 -14.56 -21.52 -6.45
CA TYR A 426 -14.95 -22.86 -6.92
C TYR A 426 -16.33 -22.97 -7.60
N HIS A 427 -17.30 -22.11 -7.26
CA HIS A 427 -18.68 -22.21 -7.75
C HIS A 427 -19.17 -21.01 -8.59
N THR A 428 -18.31 -20.00 -8.81
CA THR A 428 -18.68 -18.78 -9.54
C THR A 428 -17.81 -18.51 -10.77
N ALA A 429 -16.72 -19.26 -10.95
CA ALA A 429 -15.67 -18.98 -11.94
C ALA A 429 -15.46 -20.09 -12.98
N ASP A 430 -16.52 -20.86 -13.28
CA ASP A 430 -16.44 -22.16 -13.97
C ASP A 430 -15.81 -22.16 -15.39
N VAL A 431 -15.49 -21.02 -16.02
CA VAL A 431 -14.97 -21.05 -17.41
C VAL A 431 -13.84 -20.07 -17.74
N ASP A 432 -13.78 -18.85 -17.20
CA ASP A 432 -12.98 -17.77 -17.83
C ASP A 432 -11.97 -16.99 -16.95
N LEU A 433 -11.54 -17.54 -15.80
CA LEU A 433 -10.62 -16.83 -14.87
C LEU A 433 -11.13 -15.40 -14.58
N ILE A 434 -12.37 -15.28 -14.10
CA ILE A 434 -13.03 -13.99 -13.88
C ILE A 434 -12.15 -13.08 -13.00
N SER A 435 -12.04 -11.81 -13.39
CA SER A 435 -11.20 -10.80 -12.71
C SER A 435 -9.71 -11.15 -12.62
N PHE A 436 -9.19 -12.06 -13.44
CA PHE A 436 -7.78 -12.44 -13.43
C PHE A 436 -6.83 -11.27 -13.60
N ASN A 437 -7.06 -10.42 -14.60
CA ASN A 437 -6.22 -9.23 -14.81
C ASN A 437 -6.24 -8.34 -13.58
N ARG A 438 -7.40 -8.16 -12.92
CA ARG A 438 -7.50 -7.38 -11.68
C ARG A 438 -6.55 -7.90 -10.60
N TYR A 439 -6.53 -9.21 -10.36
CA TYR A 439 -5.72 -9.80 -9.30
C TYR A 439 -4.23 -9.83 -9.64
N ILE A 440 -3.87 -10.15 -10.89
CA ILE A 440 -2.46 -10.25 -11.30
C ILE A 440 -1.83 -8.86 -11.45
N THR A 441 -2.58 -7.89 -11.99
CA THR A 441 -2.08 -6.53 -12.20
C THR A 441 -1.78 -5.80 -10.90
N SER A 442 -2.45 -6.14 -9.78
CA SER A 442 -2.13 -5.54 -8.47
C SER A 442 -0.68 -5.81 -8.03
N TYR A 443 -0.16 -7.03 -8.28
CA TYR A 443 1.26 -7.32 -8.02
C TYR A 443 2.15 -6.62 -9.05
N ALA A 444 1.77 -6.69 -10.33
CA ALA A 444 2.51 -6.09 -11.43
C ALA A 444 2.78 -4.60 -11.25
N LEU A 445 1.75 -3.83 -10.84
CA LEU A 445 1.87 -2.40 -10.62
C LEU A 445 2.74 -2.05 -9.40
N GLY A 446 2.79 -2.94 -8.40
CA GLY A 446 3.66 -2.74 -7.24
C GLY A 446 5.11 -3.14 -7.47
N TRP A 447 5.38 -3.99 -8.47
CA TRP A 447 6.71 -4.41 -8.91
C TRP A 447 7.35 -3.35 -9.81
#